data_AF-A0A9P9MQV7-F1
#
_entry.id   AF-A0A9P9MQV7-F1
#
_cell.length_a   1.000
_cell.length_b   1.000
_cell.length_c   1.000
_cell.angle_alpha   90.00
_cell.angle_beta   90.00
_cell.angle_gamma   90.00
#
_symmetry.space_group_name_H-M   'P 1'
#
loop_
_entity.id
_entity.type
_entity.pdbx_description
1 polymer ?
#
loop_
_entity_poly.entity_id
_entity_poly.type
_entity_poly.pdbx_seq_one_letter_code
_entity_poly.pdbx_strand_id
1 'polypeptide(L)'
;MVRANTLAALAAFSLVSVHGLELNVKSDDSIKSTASSIASVMVGHYNGKEPGEVPGLLPSPYYWWNAGAMWDTLIQYWQLTGDSQYNGIVSQALQFQQGDDGDFMPLNQTRTLGNDDQATWALAAMSAAEQNFPAPEGKSWVSLADAVFNEQAVRWDTETCGGGLRWQIFSFNNGFNHKNSISNGDFFQLASRLARYTGNTTYSDWASKIYTWTTSIGFIDDEYNVFDGADALQNCSSISKIQFSYVAGTYISGAAHMYNISSGDKQKTWKAALDGLLKTNLALFFPDGIATEVSCERRGSCNVDMHSMKGIFGQNLVDTIKVAPYTSSNILKVLTSTAEAAADACSSTACPLAWNGTDTDTKTGGGLLVGKAAAPVTEATGGSGSNSSGTATGVSGTSNNSSTSGSPTSSGTPAPTTTGNAAVALGSQMGMGGVVAFVGSMAWLML
;
A
#
# COMPACT_ATOMS: atom_id res chain seq x y z
N MET A 1 48.01 48.06 35.55
CA MET A 1 47.43 47.26 36.65
C MET A 1 46.05 46.80 36.23
N VAL A 2 45.90 45.49 35.99
CA VAL A 2 44.72 44.58 36.18
C VAL A 2 43.32 45.14 35.85
N ARG A 3 42.43 44.52 35.06
CA ARG A 3 42.13 43.08 34.89
C ARG A 3 41.52 42.79 33.51
N ALA A 4 42.04 41.74 32.87
CA ALA A 4 41.29 40.87 31.97
C ALA A 4 40.18 40.18 32.76
N ASN A 5 38.95 40.16 32.23
CA ASN A 5 37.89 39.20 32.57
C ASN A 5 36.70 39.36 31.61
N THR A 6 36.81 38.78 30.42
CA THR A 6 35.65 38.33 29.64
C THR A 6 36.11 37.21 28.72
N LEU A 7 36.22 36.02 29.31
CA LEU A 7 36.57 34.78 28.61
C LEU A 7 35.33 33.89 28.56
N ALA A 8 34.97 33.52 27.33
CA ALA A 8 34.28 32.29 26.93
C ALA A 8 32.97 31.90 27.62
N ALA A 9 31.85 32.26 26.98
CA ALA A 9 30.59 31.53 27.11
C ALA A 9 29.84 31.53 25.77
N LEU A 10 30.45 30.95 24.73
CA LEU A 10 29.79 30.66 23.45
C LEU A 10 30.62 29.61 22.70
N ALA A 11 30.23 28.35 22.84
CA ALA A 11 30.42 27.24 21.88
C ALA A 11 30.35 25.90 22.63
N ALA A 12 29.15 25.53 23.06
CA ALA A 12 28.79 24.13 23.26
C ALA A 12 27.42 23.91 22.62
N PHE A 13 27.28 24.30 21.35
CA PHE A 13 26.39 23.55 20.47
C PHE A 13 27.12 22.23 20.24
N SER A 14 26.69 21.20 20.96
CA SER A 14 26.95 19.82 20.57
C SER A 14 26.49 19.70 19.12
N LEU A 15 27.45 19.76 18.20
CA LEU A 15 27.30 19.16 16.89
C LEU A 15 27.12 17.68 17.17
N VAL A 16 25.88 17.25 17.39
CA VAL A 16 25.55 15.84 17.25
C VAL A 16 25.77 15.59 15.77
N SER A 17 26.94 15.06 15.43
CA SER A 17 27.20 14.54 14.10
C SER A 17 26.12 13.50 13.84
N VAL A 18 25.13 13.88 13.03
CA VAL A 18 24.13 12.96 12.50
C VAL A 18 24.92 12.04 11.59
N HIS A 19 25.33 10.89 12.12
CA HIS A 19 25.95 9.86 11.31
C HIS A 19 24.81 9.15 10.57
N GLY A 20 24.96 9.07 9.24
CA GLY A 20 24.17 8.19 8.39
C GLY A 20 24.14 6.77 8.95
N LEU A 21 23.09 6.00 8.64
CA LEU A 21 23.11 4.58 8.93
C LEU A 21 24.21 3.92 8.09
N GLU A 22 25.15 3.20 8.72
CA GLU A 22 26.19 2.48 7.99
C GLU A 22 25.58 1.29 7.23
N LEU A 23 25.34 1.48 5.93
CA LEU A 23 24.83 0.46 5.05
C LEU A 23 25.91 -0.04 4.08
N ASN A 24 26.23 -1.33 4.15
CA ASN A 24 26.97 -2.04 3.13
C ASN A 24 26.05 -3.01 2.40
N VAL A 25 25.59 -2.60 1.21
CA VAL A 25 24.70 -3.37 0.31
C VAL A 25 25.32 -4.66 -0.26
N LYS A 26 26.53 -5.04 0.17
CA LYS A 26 27.16 -6.34 -0.18
C LYS A 26 27.24 -7.29 1.01
N SER A 27 26.79 -6.88 2.19
CA SER A 27 26.84 -7.66 3.41
C SER A 27 25.42 -7.89 3.94
N ASP A 28 24.97 -9.15 3.91
CA ASP A 28 23.69 -9.56 4.51
C ASP A 28 23.57 -9.08 5.96
N ASP A 29 24.65 -9.18 6.76
CA ASP A 29 24.62 -8.78 8.17
C ASP A 29 24.46 -7.26 8.33
N SER A 30 25.13 -6.46 7.48
CA SER A 30 24.99 -5.00 7.49
C SER A 30 23.57 -4.61 7.10
N ILE A 31 23.04 -5.22 6.05
CA ILE A 31 21.67 -5.04 5.59
C ILE A 31 20.67 -5.36 6.73
N LYS A 32 20.77 -6.54 7.34
CA LYS A 32 19.85 -6.96 8.43
C LYS A 32 19.95 -6.06 9.64
N SER A 33 21.16 -5.63 10.02
CA SER A 33 21.38 -4.73 11.15
C SER A 33 20.74 -3.35 10.90
N THR A 34 20.94 -2.79 9.70
CA THR A 34 20.33 -1.52 9.30
C THR A 34 18.80 -1.64 9.26
N ALA A 35 18.29 -2.72 8.67
CA ALA A 35 16.86 -3.00 8.63
C ALA A 35 16.23 -3.10 10.02
N SER A 36 16.87 -3.82 10.95
CA SER A 36 16.41 -3.96 12.34
C SER A 36 16.38 -2.61 13.07
N SER A 37 17.38 -1.75 12.85
CA SER A 37 17.42 -0.41 13.44
C SER A 37 16.23 0.44 12.98
N ILE A 38 15.91 0.43 11.69
CA ILE A 38 14.79 1.21 11.14
C ILE A 38 13.43 0.62 11.56
N ALA A 39 13.30 -0.71 11.56
CA ALA A 39 12.11 -1.39 12.06
C ALA A 39 11.85 -1.04 13.53
N SER A 40 12.90 -0.94 14.36
CA SER A 40 12.79 -0.50 15.75
C SER A 40 12.29 0.95 15.88
N VAL A 41 12.75 1.86 15.01
CA VAL A 41 12.24 3.25 15.00
C VAL A 41 10.76 3.26 14.62
N MET A 42 10.38 2.53 13.58
CA MET A 42 9.00 2.43 13.12
C MET A 42 8.06 1.88 14.21
N VAL A 43 8.44 0.77 14.84
CA VAL A 43 7.67 0.16 15.95
C VAL A 43 7.66 1.05 17.19
N GLY A 44 8.69 1.89 17.38
CA GLY A 44 8.74 2.89 18.44
C GLY A 44 7.60 3.93 18.40
N HIS A 45 6.99 4.16 17.24
CA HIS A 45 5.82 5.04 17.08
C HIS A 45 4.49 4.37 17.43
N TYR A 46 4.46 3.04 17.53
CA TYR A 46 3.25 2.29 17.84
C TYR A 46 3.01 2.24 19.35
N ASN A 47 1.88 2.80 19.79
CA ASN A 47 1.43 2.82 21.17
C ASN A 47 0.24 1.88 21.44
N GLY A 48 -0.29 1.15 20.44
CA GLY A 48 -1.49 0.31 20.58
C GLY A 48 -1.39 -0.86 21.57
N LYS A 49 -0.22 -1.07 22.19
CA LYS A 49 0.00 -2.02 23.29
C LYS A 49 -0.21 -1.41 24.68
N GLU A 50 -0.26 -0.08 24.78
CA GLU A 50 -0.36 0.63 26.05
C GLU A 50 -1.81 0.66 26.57
N PRO A 51 -2.04 0.67 27.90
CA PRO A 51 -3.39 0.72 28.45
C PRO A 51 -4.19 1.93 27.96
N GLY A 52 -5.37 1.66 27.39
CA GLY A 52 -6.28 2.69 26.86
C GLY A 52 -6.12 2.96 25.36
N GLU A 53 -5.08 2.39 24.73
CA GLU A 53 -4.87 2.47 23.28
C GLU A 53 -5.55 1.30 22.55
N VAL A 54 -5.64 1.41 21.22
CA VAL A 54 -6.32 0.43 20.36
C VAL A 54 -5.28 -0.40 19.58
N PRO A 55 -5.21 -1.73 19.78
CA PRO A 55 -4.28 -2.57 19.04
C PRO A 55 -4.44 -2.43 17.53
N GLY A 56 -3.32 -2.35 16.83
CA GLY A 56 -3.28 -2.21 15.38
C GLY A 56 -3.46 -0.79 14.85
N LEU A 57 -3.69 0.22 15.70
CA LEU A 57 -3.75 1.62 15.27
C LEU A 57 -2.45 2.36 15.57
N LEU A 58 -2.11 3.30 14.68
CA LEU A 58 -1.11 4.32 14.92
C LEU A 58 -1.77 5.55 15.57
N PRO A 59 -1.04 6.30 16.41
CA PRO A 59 -1.58 7.53 17.01
C PRO A 59 -1.80 8.62 15.97
N SER A 60 -2.49 9.71 16.34
CA SER A 60 -2.56 10.91 15.49
C SER A 60 -1.14 11.37 15.08
N PRO A 61 -0.92 11.80 13.81
CA PRO A 61 -1.91 12.14 12.78
C PRO A 61 -2.20 11.02 11.77
N TYR A 62 -1.84 9.77 12.05
CA TYR A 62 -1.98 8.68 11.09
C TYR A 62 -3.43 8.21 10.96
N TYR A 63 -3.82 7.90 9.73
CA TYR A 63 -5.10 7.28 9.42
C TYR A 63 -5.04 5.76 9.57
N TRP A 64 -6.22 5.13 9.56
CA TRP A 64 -6.37 3.70 9.78
C TRP A 64 -5.59 2.85 8.75
N TRP A 65 -5.60 3.24 7.48
CA TRP A 65 -4.86 2.52 6.43
C TRP A 65 -3.34 2.62 6.58
N ASN A 66 -2.80 3.72 7.14
CA ASN A 66 -1.34 3.84 7.36
C ASN A 66 -0.85 2.73 8.31
N ALA A 67 -1.68 2.34 9.28
CA ALA A 67 -1.36 1.24 10.17
C ALA A 67 -1.37 -0.10 9.42
N GLY A 68 -2.36 -0.36 8.57
CA GLY A 68 -2.39 -1.52 7.68
C GLY A 68 -1.11 -1.66 6.85
N ALA A 69 -0.65 -0.55 6.25
CA ALA A 69 0.60 -0.50 5.49
C ALA A 69 1.84 -0.78 6.36
N MET A 70 1.88 -0.29 7.61
CA MET A 70 2.95 -0.61 8.57
C MET A 70 2.97 -2.11 8.93
N TRP A 71 1.81 -2.75 9.04
CA TRP A 71 1.75 -4.18 9.37
C TRP A 71 2.20 -5.05 8.20
N ASP A 72 1.81 -4.73 6.95
CA ASP A 72 2.35 -5.40 5.74
C ASP A 72 3.87 -5.26 5.65
N THR A 73 4.34 -4.05 5.90
CA THR A 73 5.75 -3.71 5.97
C THR A 73 6.49 -4.63 6.96
N LEU A 74 5.98 -4.81 8.20
CA LEU A 74 6.58 -5.69 9.21
C LEU A 74 6.46 -7.19 8.90
N ILE A 75 5.50 -7.60 8.08
CA ILE A 75 5.44 -8.98 7.57
C ILE A 75 6.60 -9.21 6.59
N GLN A 76 6.81 -8.29 5.66
CA GLN A 76 7.94 -8.34 4.72
C GLN A 76 9.29 -8.24 5.44
N TYR A 77 9.39 -7.46 6.52
CA TYR A 77 10.57 -7.43 7.40
C TYR A 77 11.00 -8.83 7.82
N TRP A 78 10.06 -9.55 8.42
CA TRP A 78 10.29 -10.87 8.97
C TRP A 78 10.69 -11.83 7.86
N GLN A 79 10.04 -11.76 6.71
CA GLN A 79 10.33 -12.63 5.57
C GLN A 79 11.71 -12.39 4.95
N LEU A 80 12.16 -11.13 4.85
CA LEU A 80 13.45 -10.80 4.28
C LEU A 80 14.60 -11.05 5.27
N THR A 81 14.41 -10.71 6.55
CA THR A 81 15.49 -10.74 7.54
C THR A 81 15.56 -12.04 8.34
N GLY A 82 14.42 -12.70 8.54
CA GLY A 82 14.21 -13.80 9.48
C GLY A 82 13.95 -13.36 10.92
N ASP A 83 13.93 -12.06 11.21
CA ASP A 83 13.70 -11.52 12.54
C ASP A 83 12.20 -11.51 12.87
N SER A 84 11.82 -12.28 13.90
CA SER A 84 10.43 -12.53 14.29
C SER A 84 9.97 -11.70 15.50
N GLN A 85 10.79 -10.76 15.99
CA GLN A 85 10.49 -10.03 17.23
C GLN A 85 9.15 -9.26 17.21
N TYR A 86 8.67 -8.86 16.03
CA TYR A 86 7.42 -8.12 15.85
C TYR A 86 6.23 -8.99 15.46
N ASN A 87 6.42 -10.30 15.24
CA ASN A 87 5.36 -11.13 14.68
C ASN A 87 4.11 -11.20 15.58
N GLY A 88 4.31 -11.18 16.90
CA GLY A 88 3.22 -11.18 17.87
C GLY A 88 2.33 -9.93 17.78
N ILE A 89 2.93 -8.74 17.68
CA ILE A 89 2.17 -7.48 17.60
C ILE A 89 1.49 -7.33 16.25
N VAL A 90 2.11 -7.79 15.15
CA VAL A 90 1.50 -7.83 13.82
C VAL A 90 0.27 -8.73 13.82
N SER A 91 0.39 -9.95 14.36
CA SER A 91 -0.73 -10.90 14.43
C SER A 91 -1.88 -10.35 15.27
N GLN A 92 -1.59 -9.71 16.40
CA GLN A 92 -2.60 -9.06 17.24
C GLN A 92 -3.30 -7.90 16.50
N ALA A 93 -2.52 -7.05 15.81
CA ALA A 93 -3.04 -5.90 15.08
C ALA A 93 -4.03 -6.29 13.98
N LEU A 94 -3.65 -7.24 13.12
CA LEU A 94 -4.52 -7.70 12.04
C LEU A 94 -5.81 -8.32 12.57
N GLN A 95 -5.74 -9.12 13.64
CA GLN A 95 -6.92 -9.71 14.26
C GLN A 95 -7.84 -8.67 14.91
N PHE A 96 -7.28 -7.66 15.56
CA PHE A 96 -8.08 -6.65 16.24
C PHE A 96 -8.84 -5.77 15.24
N GLN A 97 -8.22 -5.50 14.08
CA GLN A 97 -8.79 -4.62 13.05
C GLN A 97 -9.63 -5.35 12.00
N GLN A 98 -9.77 -6.68 12.08
CA GLN A 98 -10.48 -7.49 11.07
C GLN A 98 -11.99 -7.20 10.97
N GLY A 99 -12.59 -6.50 11.93
CA GLY A 99 -14.04 -6.33 12.04
C GLY A 99 -14.74 -7.60 12.53
N ASP A 100 -16.06 -7.52 12.76
CA ASP A 100 -16.85 -8.65 13.25
C ASP A 100 -16.99 -9.76 12.19
N ASP A 101 -16.97 -9.38 10.91
CA ASP A 101 -17.15 -10.28 9.77
C ASP A 101 -15.82 -10.75 9.14
N GLY A 102 -14.67 -10.29 9.66
CA GLY A 102 -13.35 -10.70 9.14
C GLY A 102 -13.03 -10.12 7.75
N ASP A 103 -13.56 -8.95 7.45
CA ASP A 103 -13.52 -8.27 6.14
C ASP A 103 -12.76 -6.94 6.18
N PHE A 104 -12.12 -6.61 7.32
CA PHE A 104 -11.50 -5.31 7.54
C PHE A 104 -12.47 -4.13 7.35
N MET A 105 -13.74 -4.29 7.77
CA MET A 105 -14.70 -3.20 7.91
C MET A 105 -15.12 -2.94 9.37
N PRO A 106 -14.19 -2.65 10.29
CA PRO A 106 -14.56 -2.34 11.66
C PRO A 106 -15.47 -1.10 11.72
N LEU A 107 -16.60 -1.21 12.42
CA LEU A 107 -17.64 -0.16 12.50
C LEU A 107 -17.08 1.23 12.88
N ASN A 108 -16.06 1.27 13.74
CA ASN A 108 -15.42 2.51 14.17
C ASN A 108 -14.74 3.30 13.04
N GLN A 109 -14.43 2.66 11.90
CA GLN A 109 -13.76 3.29 10.77
C GLN A 109 -14.72 3.76 9.66
N THR A 110 -16.03 3.52 9.81
CA THR A 110 -17.08 3.82 8.81
C THR A 110 -16.97 5.23 8.19
N ARG A 111 -16.63 6.24 8.99
CA ARG A 111 -16.57 7.65 8.55
C ARG A 111 -15.42 7.96 7.59
N THR A 112 -14.38 7.11 7.56
CA THR A 112 -13.17 7.33 6.75
C THR A 112 -12.86 6.16 5.82
N LEU A 113 -13.69 5.12 5.83
CA LEU A 113 -13.38 3.86 5.15
C LEU A 113 -13.58 3.96 3.62
N GLY A 114 -12.46 4.02 2.90
CA GLY A 114 -12.36 3.80 1.47
C GLY A 114 -12.10 2.34 1.09
N ASN A 115 -12.24 2.05 -0.20
CA ASN A 115 -11.91 0.73 -0.76
C ASN A 115 -10.39 0.50 -0.74
N ASP A 116 -9.59 1.55 -0.93
CA ASP A 116 -8.13 1.57 -0.75
C ASP A 116 -7.73 1.34 0.72
N ASP A 117 -8.42 1.98 1.67
CA ASP A 117 -8.18 1.73 3.10
C ASP A 117 -8.39 0.24 3.42
N GLN A 118 -9.53 -0.32 3.05
CA GLN A 118 -9.87 -1.73 3.28
C GLN A 118 -8.89 -2.67 2.57
N ALA A 119 -8.57 -2.40 1.29
CA ALA A 119 -7.67 -3.24 0.51
C ALA A 119 -6.24 -3.23 1.03
N THR A 120 -5.76 -2.13 1.62
CA THR A 120 -4.45 -2.06 2.25
C THR A 120 -4.30 -3.12 3.36
N TRP A 121 -5.32 -3.27 4.21
CA TRP A 121 -5.34 -4.30 5.25
C TRP A 121 -5.46 -5.72 4.67
N ALA A 122 -6.28 -5.88 3.63
CA ALA A 122 -6.40 -7.15 2.92
C ALA A 122 -5.09 -7.57 2.25
N LEU A 123 -4.32 -6.64 1.69
CA LEU A 123 -3.01 -6.88 1.10
C LEU A 123 -1.98 -7.27 2.17
N ALA A 124 -2.05 -6.71 3.38
CA ALA A 124 -1.25 -7.16 4.52
C ALA A 124 -1.57 -8.62 4.90
N ALA A 125 -2.86 -8.98 4.96
CA ALA A 125 -3.28 -10.36 5.20
C ALA A 125 -2.87 -11.30 4.05
N MET A 126 -2.95 -10.83 2.81
CA MET A 126 -2.47 -11.56 1.64
C MET A 126 -0.96 -11.81 1.71
N SER A 127 -0.16 -10.82 2.12
CA SER A 127 1.28 -10.96 2.39
C SER A 127 1.55 -11.98 3.48
N ALA A 128 0.77 -11.94 4.57
CA ALA A 128 0.88 -12.93 5.64
C ALA A 128 0.61 -14.36 5.13
N ALA A 129 -0.40 -14.55 4.28
CA ALA A 129 -0.72 -15.85 3.68
C ALA A 129 0.39 -16.34 2.74
N GLU A 130 0.87 -15.48 1.85
CA GLU A 130 1.92 -15.74 0.86
C GLU A 130 3.30 -16.03 1.47
N GLN A 131 3.54 -15.55 2.68
CA GLN A 131 4.81 -15.72 3.39
C GLN A 131 4.73 -16.79 4.49
N ASN A 132 3.59 -17.50 4.58
CA ASN A 132 3.30 -18.47 5.63
C ASN A 132 3.54 -17.90 7.04
N PHE A 133 3.11 -16.65 7.24
CA PHE A 133 3.22 -15.94 8.51
C PHE A 133 2.41 -16.67 9.60
N PRO A 134 2.92 -16.83 10.83
CA PRO A 134 2.23 -17.58 11.88
C PRO A 134 0.81 -17.08 12.13
N ALA A 135 -0.18 -17.93 11.82
CA ALA A 135 -1.58 -17.65 12.06
C ALA A 135 -1.99 -18.14 13.47
N PRO A 136 -2.88 -17.41 14.17
CA PRO A 136 -3.54 -17.93 15.37
C PRO A 136 -4.35 -19.19 15.07
N GLU A 137 -4.58 -20.02 16.09
CA GLU A 137 -5.38 -21.23 15.96
C GLU A 137 -6.79 -20.91 15.41
N GLY A 138 -7.22 -21.63 14.37
CA GLY A 138 -8.52 -21.45 13.75
C GLY A 138 -8.70 -20.18 12.92
N LYS A 139 -7.63 -19.40 12.68
CA LYS A 139 -7.63 -18.21 11.83
C LYS A 139 -6.84 -18.45 10.54
N SER A 140 -7.27 -17.83 9.46
CA SER A 140 -6.59 -17.89 8.15
C SER A 140 -6.38 -16.48 7.63
N TRP A 141 -5.15 -16.16 7.22
CA TRP A 141 -4.85 -14.86 6.64
C TRP A 141 -5.49 -14.68 5.26
N VAL A 142 -5.51 -15.75 4.46
CA VAL A 142 -6.12 -15.70 3.11
C VAL A 142 -7.63 -15.52 3.18
N SER A 143 -8.32 -15.99 4.23
CA SER A 143 -9.77 -15.77 4.35
C SER A 143 -10.13 -14.29 4.55
N LEU A 144 -9.28 -13.53 5.24
CA LEU A 144 -9.48 -12.08 5.39
C LEU A 144 -9.32 -11.37 4.03
N ALA A 145 -8.30 -11.75 3.26
CA ALA A 145 -8.06 -11.24 1.92
C ALA A 145 -9.21 -11.59 0.95
N ASP A 146 -9.71 -12.83 1.01
CA ASP A 146 -10.85 -13.30 0.21
C ASP A 146 -12.15 -12.57 0.56
N ALA A 147 -12.43 -12.35 1.84
CA ALA A 147 -13.61 -11.59 2.28
C ALA A 147 -13.64 -10.20 1.64
N VAL A 148 -12.53 -9.45 1.73
CA VAL A 148 -12.41 -8.12 1.12
C VAL A 148 -12.59 -8.16 -0.40
N PHE A 149 -11.97 -9.14 -1.08
CA PHE A 149 -12.14 -9.30 -2.52
C PHE A 149 -13.63 -9.46 -2.89
N ASN A 150 -14.35 -10.33 -2.18
CA ASN A 150 -15.76 -10.62 -2.46
C ASN A 150 -16.64 -9.38 -2.28
N GLU A 151 -16.39 -8.60 -1.23
CA GLU A 151 -17.11 -7.34 -1.01
C GLU A 151 -16.80 -6.29 -2.09
N GLN A 152 -15.53 -6.11 -2.45
CA GLN A 152 -15.14 -5.16 -3.48
C GLN A 152 -15.69 -5.55 -4.86
N ALA A 153 -15.73 -6.85 -5.16
CA ALA A 153 -16.39 -7.35 -6.38
C ALA A 153 -17.87 -6.93 -6.45
N VAL A 154 -18.59 -6.97 -5.32
CA VAL A 154 -20.00 -6.51 -5.24
C VAL A 154 -20.11 -4.99 -5.42
N ARG A 155 -19.13 -4.21 -4.95
CA ARG A 155 -19.12 -2.74 -5.04
C ARG A 155 -18.71 -2.19 -6.41
N TRP A 156 -18.35 -3.05 -7.37
CA TRP A 156 -17.99 -2.64 -8.72
C TRP A 156 -19.15 -1.88 -9.40
N ASP A 157 -19.02 -0.55 -9.48
CA ASP A 157 -20.07 0.33 -9.99
C ASP A 157 -20.08 0.34 -11.52
N THR A 158 -21.06 -0.33 -12.12
CA THR A 158 -21.29 -0.37 -13.57
C THR A 158 -22.17 0.78 -14.09
N GLU A 159 -22.77 1.58 -13.21
CA GLU A 159 -23.68 2.67 -13.59
C GLU A 159 -22.93 3.89 -14.09
N THR A 160 -21.74 4.15 -13.55
CA THR A 160 -20.90 5.29 -13.95
C THR A 160 -19.54 4.85 -14.48
N CYS A 161 -19.02 5.59 -15.46
CA CYS A 161 -17.70 5.35 -16.07
C CYS A 161 -17.48 3.93 -16.63
N GLY A 162 -18.54 3.19 -16.94
CA GLY A 162 -18.46 1.82 -17.50
C GLY A 162 -17.90 0.77 -16.54
N GLY A 163 -17.81 1.07 -15.24
CA GLY A 163 -17.15 0.22 -14.25
C GLY A 163 -16.36 1.03 -13.24
N GLY A 164 -15.60 0.34 -12.38
CA GLY A 164 -14.67 0.91 -11.44
C GLY A 164 -15.25 1.05 -10.04
N LEU A 165 -14.40 0.78 -9.04
CA LEU A 165 -14.66 1.16 -7.66
C LEU A 165 -14.58 2.68 -7.51
N ARG A 166 -15.46 3.20 -6.66
CA ARG A 166 -15.33 4.53 -6.07
C ARG A 166 -14.25 4.50 -5.00
N TRP A 167 -13.70 5.66 -4.68
CA TRP A 167 -12.75 5.79 -3.58
C TRP A 167 -13.39 5.37 -2.26
N GLN A 168 -14.47 6.03 -1.87
CA GLN A 168 -15.16 5.75 -0.61
C GLN A 168 -16.17 4.61 -0.73
N ILE A 169 -16.34 3.82 0.34
CA ILE A 169 -17.34 2.75 0.40
C ILE A 169 -18.75 3.34 0.62
N PHE A 170 -18.87 4.30 1.51
CA PHE A 170 -20.16 4.85 1.93
C PHE A 170 -20.48 6.15 1.21
N SER A 171 -21.72 6.31 0.75
CA SER A 171 -22.15 7.45 -0.06
C SER A 171 -22.13 8.79 0.67
N PHE A 172 -22.12 8.79 2.00
CA PHE A 172 -22.00 9.99 2.83
C PHE A 172 -20.56 10.42 3.08
N ASN A 173 -19.54 9.63 2.68
CA ASN A 173 -18.15 10.03 2.83
C ASN A 173 -17.71 10.96 1.71
N ASN A 174 -16.93 11.97 2.08
CA ASN A 174 -16.32 12.89 1.11
C ASN A 174 -15.40 12.11 0.18
N GLY A 175 -15.57 12.28 -1.13
CA GLY A 175 -14.82 11.53 -2.13
C GLY A 175 -15.55 10.33 -2.72
N PHE A 176 -16.78 10.01 -2.28
CA PHE A 176 -17.59 8.93 -2.88
C PHE A 176 -17.84 9.09 -4.39
N ASN A 177 -17.90 10.33 -4.89
CA ASN A 177 -18.02 10.58 -6.33
C ASN A 177 -16.71 10.39 -7.09
N HIS A 178 -15.58 10.32 -6.41
CA HIS A 178 -14.29 10.12 -7.04
C HIS A 178 -14.07 8.62 -7.31
N LYS A 179 -13.77 8.24 -8.55
CA LYS A 179 -13.18 6.94 -8.87
C LYS A 179 -11.68 7.18 -9.02
N ASN A 180 -10.89 6.57 -8.16
CA ASN A 180 -9.44 6.75 -8.17
C ASN A 180 -8.72 5.47 -8.56
N SER A 181 -7.48 5.64 -9.00
CA SER A 181 -6.63 4.54 -9.43
C SER A 181 -6.14 3.70 -8.27
N ILE A 182 -6.04 4.24 -7.05
CA ILE A 182 -5.58 3.45 -5.90
C ILE A 182 -6.60 2.39 -5.50
N SER A 183 -7.88 2.73 -5.30
CA SER A 183 -8.90 1.74 -4.92
C SER A 183 -9.03 0.63 -5.97
N ASN A 184 -8.92 0.97 -7.25
CA ASN A 184 -8.96 -0.01 -8.33
C ASN A 184 -7.62 -0.77 -8.47
N GLY A 185 -6.50 -0.14 -8.18
CA GLY A 185 -5.16 -0.73 -8.23
C GLY A 185 -4.94 -1.75 -7.13
N ASP A 186 -5.35 -1.43 -5.90
CA ASP A 186 -5.31 -2.37 -4.78
C ASP A 186 -6.24 -3.57 -5.02
N PHE A 187 -7.44 -3.33 -5.56
CA PHE A 187 -8.36 -4.42 -5.92
C PHE A 187 -7.76 -5.33 -7.02
N PHE A 188 -7.11 -4.73 -8.03
CA PHE A 188 -6.40 -5.47 -9.06
C PHE A 188 -5.23 -6.30 -8.48
N GLN A 189 -4.44 -5.70 -7.59
CA GLN A 189 -3.34 -6.37 -6.92
C GLN A 189 -3.84 -7.52 -6.05
N LEU A 190 -4.89 -7.31 -5.24
CA LEU A 190 -5.49 -8.33 -4.39
C LEU A 190 -6.03 -9.49 -5.23
N ALA A 191 -6.79 -9.20 -6.29
CA ALA A 191 -7.34 -10.20 -7.19
C ALA A 191 -6.24 -11.02 -7.88
N SER A 192 -5.20 -10.39 -8.41
CA SER A 192 -4.11 -11.11 -9.08
C SER A 192 -3.28 -11.98 -8.12
N ARG A 193 -3.07 -11.52 -6.88
CA ARG A 193 -2.42 -12.29 -5.81
C ARG A 193 -3.25 -13.50 -5.37
N LEU A 194 -4.55 -13.30 -5.12
CA LEU A 194 -5.48 -14.40 -4.80
C LEU A 194 -5.55 -15.43 -5.94
N ALA A 195 -5.55 -14.99 -7.20
CA ALA A 195 -5.51 -15.89 -8.35
C ALA A 195 -4.26 -16.78 -8.35
N ARG A 196 -3.09 -16.19 -8.06
CA ARG A 196 -1.83 -16.94 -7.96
C ARG A 196 -1.84 -17.90 -6.77
N TYR A 197 -2.33 -17.45 -5.63
CA TYR A 197 -2.29 -18.21 -4.38
C TYR A 197 -3.22 -19.43 -4.42
N THR A 198 -4.44 -19.26 -4.93
CA THR A 198 -5.50 -20.28 -4.92
C THR A 198 -5.59 -21.08 -6.22
N GLY A 199 -5.10 -20.52 -7.34
CA GLY A 199 -5.34 -21.07 -8.68
C GLY A 199 -6.78 -20.90 -9.19
N ASN A 200 -7.66 -20.23 -8.44
CA ASN A 200 -9.04 -19.96 -8.85
C ASN A 200 -9.09 -18.85 -9.91
N THR A 201 -9.63 -19.18 -11.08
CA THR A 201 -9.66 -18.26 -12.23
C THR A 201 -10.59 -17.08 -12.05
N THR A 202 -11.59 -17.16 -11.17
CA THR A 202 -12.50 -16.02 -10.89
C THR A 202 -11.72 -14.77 -10.48
N TYR A 203 -10.69 -14.92 -9.64
CA TYR A 203 -9.84 -13.80 -9.26
C TYR A 203 -9.06 -13.24 -10.46
N SER A 204 -8.51 -14.11 -11.32
CA SER A 204 -7.77 -13.67 -12.52
C SER A 204 -8.65 -12.99 -13.58
N ASP A 205 -9.92 -13.41 -13.67
CA ASP A 205 -10.92 -12.79 -14.54
C ASP A 205 -11.28 -11.38 -14.04
N TRP A 206 -11.45 -11.22 -12.72
CA TRP A 206 -11.61 -9.91 -12.10
C TRP A 206 -10.39 -9.03 -12.28
N ALA A 207 -9.18 -9.54 -12.04
CA ALA A 207 -7.94 -8.80 -12.26
C ALA A 207 -7.84 -8.28 -13.71
N SER A 208 -8.17 -9.13 -14.69
CA SER A 208 -8.20 -8.75 -16.10
C SER A 208 -9.26 -7.68 -16.40
N LYS A 209 -10.45 -7.80 -15.79
CA LYS A 209 -11.55 -6.83 -15.92
C LYS A 209 -11.16 -5.46 -15.37
N ILE A 210 -10.56 -5.41 -14.18
CA ILE A 210 -10.16 -4.17 -13.52
C ILE A 210 -9.07 -3.46 -14.34
N TYR A 211 -8.01 -4.18 -14.72
CA TYR A 211 -6.91 -3.61 -15.51
C TYR A 211 -7.41 -3.08 -16.88
N THR A 212 -8.25 -3.86 -17.56
CA THR A 212 -8.85 -3.45 -18.84
C THR A 212 -9.69 -2.19 -18.66
N TRP A 213 -10.51 -2.12 -17.61
CA TRP A 213 -11.28 -0.93 -17.31
C TRP A 213 -10.36 0.29 -17.08
N THR A 214 -9.37 0.17 -16.17
CA THR A 214 -8.45 1.27 -15.82
C THR A 214 -7.73 1.84 -17.05
N THR A 215 -7.24 0.98 -17.95
CA THR A 215 -6.62 1.42 -19.21
C THR A 215 -7.64 2.05 -20.17
N SER A 216 -8.83 1.45 -20.32
CA SER A 216 -9.86 1.94 -21.25
C SER A 216 -10.39 3.35 -20.91
N ILE A 217 -10.41 3.70 -19.62
CA ILE A 217 -10.84 5.03 -19.17
C ILE A 217 -9.70 6.05 -19.11
N GLY A 218 -8.46 5.64 -19.40
CA GLY A 218 -7.28 6.51 -19.45
C GLY A 218 -6.66 6.84 -18.09
N PHE A 219 -7.00 6.10 -17.03
CA PHE A 219 -6.28 6.18 -15.75
C PHE A 219 -4.86 5.63 -15.89
N ILE A 220 -4.68 4.66 -16.79
CA ILE A 220 -3.38 4.29 -17.35
C ILE A 220 -3.43 4.65 -18.83
N ASP A 221 -2.52 5.52 -19.30
CA ASP A 221 -2.43 5.88 -20.72
C ASP A 221 -1.56 4.90 -21.52
N ASP A 222 -1.46 5.14 -22.84
CA ASP A 222 -0.69 4.31 -23.77
C ASP A 222 0.82 4.35 -23.47
N GLU A 223 1.29 5.39 -22.76
CA GLU A 223 2.65 5.52 -22.26
C GLU A 223 2.85 4.89 -20.87
N TYR A 224 1.84 4.24 -20.30
CA TYR A 224 1.85 3.60 -18.98
C TYR A 224 2.04 4.56 -17.79
N ASN A 225 1.69 5.84 -17.96
CA ASN A 225 1.55 6.75 -16.83
C ASN A 225 0.32 6.35 -16.02
N VAL A 226 0.47 6.24 -14.70
CA VAL A 226 -0.64 5.92 -13.79
C VAL A 226 -1.12 7.20 -13.11
N PHE A 227 -2.32 7.65 -13.47
CA PHE A 227 -2.93 8.89 -12.99
C PHE A 227 -3.86 8.65 -11.80
N ASP A 228 -4.21 9.71 -11.08
CA ASP A 228 -4.88 9.66 -9.79
C ASP A 228 -6.35 9.22 -9.86
N GLY A 229 -7.13 9.76 -10.80
CA GLY A 229 -8.55 9.40 -10.90
C GLY A 229 -9.40 10.44 -11.61
N ALA A 230 -10.73 10.32 -11.48
CA ALA A 230 -11.69 11.29 -12.02
C ALA A 230 -13.01 11.30 -11.24
N ASP A 231 -13.84 12.32 -11.47
CA ASP A 231 -15.20 12.41 -10.89
C ASP A 231 -16.20 11.57 -11.72
N ALA A 232 -16.87 10.63 -11.06
CA ALA A 232 -17.88 9.76 -11.63
C ALA A 232 -19.11 10.52 -12.17
N LEU A 233 -19.47 11.65 -11.55
CA LEU A 233 -20.58 12.48 -12.00
C LEU A 233 -20.28 13.22 -13.32
N GLN A 234 -19.00 13.29 -13.68
CA GLN A 234 -18.53 13.83 -14.95
C GLN A 234 -18.16 12.72 -15.94
N ASN A 235 -18.73 11.51 -15.78
CA ASN A 235 -18.40 10.33 -16.59
C ASN A 235 -16.91 10.02 -16.65
N CYS A 236 -16.15 10.37 -15.60
CA CYS A 236 -14.71 10.24 -15.55
C CYS A 236 -13.96 10.93 -16.70
N SER A 237 -14.55 11.96 -17.35
CA SER A 237 -13.98 12.59 -18.54
C SER A 237 -12.77 13.48 -18.26
N SER A 238 -12.63 13.97 -17.03
CA SER A 238 -11.58 14.90 -16.60
C SER A 238 -10.64 14.20 -15.63
N ILE A 239 -9.59 13.60 -16.17
CA ILE A 239 -8.64 12.79 -15.40
C ILE A 239 -7.66 13.71 -14.65
N SER A 240 -7.58 13.55 -13.34
CA SER A 240 -6.55 14.12 -12.48
C SER A 240 -5.20 13.50 -12.84
N LYS A 241 -4.32 14.27 -13.50
CA LYS A 241 -3.02 13.79 -13.97
C LYS A 241 -1.94 13.78 -12.87
N ILE A 242 -2.34 13.84 -11.59
CA ILE A 242 -1.41 13.65 -10.48
C ILE A 242 -0.95 12.20 -10.48
N GLN A 243 0.33 11.97 -10.17
CA GLN A 243 0.92 10.64 -10.15
C GLN A 243 1.57 10.42 -8.77
N PHE A 244 1.29 9.26 -8.18
CA PHE A 244 1.79 8.84 -6.88
C PHE A 244 2.47 7.48 -7.01
N SER A 245 3.61 7.31 -6.36
CA SER A 245 4.47 6.14 -6.61
C SER A 245 3.80 4.81 -6.24
N TYR A 246 3.10 4.76 -5.10
CA TYR A 246 2.44 3.55 -4.62
C TYR A 246 1.32 3.08 -5.56
N VAL A 247 0.59 4.00 -6.21
CA VAL A 247 -0.44 3.66 -7.19
C VAL A 247 0.18 2.96 -8.39
N ALA A 248 1.32 3.44 -8.89
CA ALA A 248 2.05 2.72 -9.94
C ALA A 248 2.52 1.34 -9.45
N GLY A 249 2.94 1.25 -8.19
CA GLY A 249 3.33 0.00 -7.54
C GLY A 249 2.26 -1.08 -7.58
N THR A 250 1.00 -0.75 -7.29
CA THR A 250 -0.10 -1.74 -7.24
C THR A 250 -0.36 -2.36 -8.62
N TYR A 251 -0.34 -1.54 -9.69
CA TYR A 251 -0.46 -2.04 -11.06
C TYR A 251 0.76 -2.81 -11.54
N ILE A 252 1.97 -2.42 -11.14
CA ILE A 252 3.20 -3.17 -11.45
C ILE A 252 3.15 -4.56 -10.79
N SER A 253 2.83 -4.61 -9.49
CA SER A 253 2.73 -5.85 -8.73
C SER A 253 1.63 -6.75 -9.29
N GLY A 254 0.44 -6.21 -9.57
CA GLY A 254 -0.65 -7.00 -10.14
C GLY A 254 -0.35 -7.53 -11.55
N ALA A 255 0.27 -6.71 -12.42
CA ALA A 255 0.68 -7.17 -13.75
C ALA A 255 1.74 -8.28 -13.67
N ALA A 256 2.64 -8.22 -12.69
CA ALA A 256 3.62 -9.26 -12.43
C ALA A 256 3.00 -10.59 -11.97
N HIS A 257 2.00 -10.53 -11.09
CA HIS A 257 1.24 -11.71 -10.69
C HIS A 257 0.47 -12.32 -11.87
N MET A 258 -0.17 -11.49 -12.68
CA MET A 258 -0.88 -11.93 -13.89
C MET A 258 0.07 -12.52 -14.95
N TYR A 259 1.26 -11.95 -15.12
CA TYR A 259 2.34 -12.52 -15.95
C TYR A 259 2.77 -13.90 -15.42
N ASN A 260 2.93 -14.04 -14.10
CA ASN A 260 3.40 -15.27 -13.48
C ASN A 260 2.43 -16.44 -13.67
N ILE A 261 1.12 -16.19 -13.57
CA ILE A 261 0.09 -17.24 -13.66
C ILE A 261 -0.37 -17.55 -15.08
N SER A 262 0.04 -16.76 -16.08
CA SER A 262 -0.40 -16.90 -17.47
C SER A 262 0.64 -17.59 -18.35
N SER A 263 0.18 -18.09 -19.51
CA SER A 263 1.02 -18.73 -20.53
C SER A 263 0.65 -18.24 -21.94
N GLY A 264 1.55 -18.42 -22.91
CA GLY A 264 1.27 -18.12 -24.31
C GLY A 264 1.02 -16.63 -24.56
N ASP A 265 -0.02 -16.30 -25.32
CA ASP A 265 -0.29 -14.90 -25.71
C ASP A 265 -0.74 -14.04 -24.54
N LYS A 266 -1.51 -14.59 -23.58
CA LYS A 266 -1.87 -13.87 -22.34
C LYS A 266 -0.61 -13.44 -21.58
N GLN A 267 0.38 -14.33 -21.48
CA GLN A 267 1.65 -14.02 -20.83
C GLN A 267 2.44 -12.94 -21.57
N LYS A 268 2.43 -12.94 -22.90
CA LYS A 268 3.06 -11.86 -23.69
C LYS A 268 2.38 -10.51 -23.44
N THR A 269 1.05 -10.48 -23.36
CA THR A 269 0.28 -9.27 -23.04
C THR A 269 0.63 -8.74 -21.65
N TRP A 270 0.59 -9.59 -20.62
CA TRP A 270 0.94 -9.17 -19.26
C TRP A 270 2.42 -8.79 -19.12
N LYS A 271 3.31 -9.45 -19.84
CA LYS A 271 4.72 -9.06 -19.93
C LYS A 271 4.89 -7.67 -20.53
N ALA A 272 4.20 -7.37 -21.63
CA ALA A 272 4.25 -6.05 -22.26
C ALA A 272 3.73 -4.95 -21.33
N ALA A 273 2.62 -5.22 -20.63
CA ALA A 273 2.08 -4.32 -19.62
C ALA A 273 3.07 -4.07 -18.48
N LEU A 274 3.64 -5.14 -17.91
CA LEU A 274 4.63 -5.06 -16.83
C LEU A 274 5.88 -4.28 -17.27
N ASP A 275 6.43 -4.57 -18.45
CA ASP A 275 7.62 -3.91 -18.98
C ASP A 275 7.36 -2.41 -19.22
N GLY A 276 6.18 -2.05 -19.74
CA GLY A 276 5.74 -0.67 -19.94
C GLY A 276 5.60 0.10 -18.63
N LEU A 277 4.85 -0.46 -17.68
CA LEU A 277 4.67 0.12 -16.35
C LEU A 277 6.00 0.32 -15.62
N LEU A 278 6.89 -0.69 -15.62
CA LEU A 278 8.21 -0.56 -15.02
C LEU A 278 9.03 0.54 -15.69
N LYS A 279 9.09 0.55 -17.03
CA LYS A 279 9.89 1.55 -17.76
C LYS A 279 9.47 2.98 -17.41
N THR A 280 8.17 3.27 -17.49
CA THR A 280 7.65 4.63 -17.28
C THR A 280 7.76 5.06 -15.83
N ASN A 281 7.34 4.20 -14.89
CA ASN A 281 7.23 4.59 -13.50
C ASN A 281 8.57 4.53 -12.76
N LEU A 282 9.51 3.66 -13.14
CA LEU A 282 10.86 3.73 -12.59
C LEU A 282 11.57 5.02 -13.04
N ALA A 283 11.38 5.46 -14.28
CA ALA A 283 11.95 6.72 -14.77
C ALA A 283 11.35 7.95 -14.06
N LEU A 284 10.06 7.92 -13.73
CA LEU A 284 9.38 9.03 -13.05
C LEU A 284 9.74 9.12 -11.57
N PHE A 285 9.68 7.99 -10.86
CA PHE A 285 9.77 7.97 -9.40
C PHE A 285 11.16 7.67 -8.86
N PHE A 286 12.13 7.28 -9.70
CA PHE A 286 13.55 7.19 -9.33
C PHE A 286 14.42 8.12 -10.19
N PRO A 287 14.16 9.44 -10.18
CA PRO A 287 15.06 10.38 -10.86
C PRO A 287 16.47 10.21 -10.28
N ASP A 288 17.45 10.07 -11.16
CA ASP A 288 18.86 9.84 -10.80
C ASP A 288 19.09 8.61 -9.89
N GLY A 289 18.15 7.65 -9.88
CA GLY A 289 18.22 6.42 -9.09
C GLY A 289 17.68 6.53 -7.67
N ILE A 290 17.07 7.66 -7.28
CA ILE A 290 16.62 7.92 -5.89
C ILE A 290 15.10 8.10 -5.85
N ALA A 291 14.42 7.33 -4.99
CA ALA A 291 12.98 7.36 -4.93
C ALA A 291 12.42 8.72 -4.46
N THR A 292 11.52 9.30 -5.25
CA THR A 292 11.00 10.66 -5.06
C THR A 292 9.48 10.71 -5.31
N GLU A 293 8.71 11.30 -4.40
CA GLU A 293 7.30 11.64 -4.65
C GLU A 293 7.21 12.93 -5.49
N VAL A 294 7.15 12.76 -6.82
CA VAL A 294 7.19 13.88 -7.79
C VAL A 294 6.08 14.91 -7.61
N SER A 295 4.95 14.51 -7.04
CA SER A 295 3.77 15.37 -6.82
C SER A 295 3.94 16.35 -5.66
N CYS A 296 4.77 16.03 -4.65
CA CYS A 296 4.78 16.78 -3.39
C CYS A 296 6.19 17.02 -2.80
N GLU A 297 7.16 16.13 -3.03
CA GLU A 297 8.42 16.10 -2.27
C GLU A 297 9.28 17.33 -2.56
N ARG A 298 9.47 17.66 -3.84
CA ARG A 298 10.26 18.83 -4.26
C ARG A 298 9.70 20.16 -3.76
N ARG A 299 8.40 20.21 -3.46
CA ARG A 299 7.71 21.42 -2.97
C ARG A 299 7.57 21.44 -1.45
N GLY A 300 8.01 20.37 -0.76
CA GLY A 300 7.83 20.23 0.68
C GLY A 300 6.35 20.21 1.10
N SER A 301 5.47 19.70 0.22
CA SER A 301 4.01 19.76 0.42
C SER A 301 3.37 18.38 0.62
N CYS A 302 4.18 17.36 0.93
CA CYS A 302 3.67 16.03 1.21
C CYS A 302 2.87 16.03 2.51
N ASN A 303 1.70 15.38 2.49
CA ASN A 303 0.90 15.15 3.69
C ASN A 303 1.33 13.82 4.36
N VAL A 304 0.65 13.46 5.46
CA VAL A 304 0.94 12.24 6.21
C VAL A 304 0.87 10.97 5.36
N ASP A 305 -0.10 10.88 4.44
CA ASP A 305 -0.29 9.74 3.55
C ASP A 305 0.86 9.58 2.54
N MET A 306 1.27 10.70 1.95
CA MET A 306 2.32 10.74 0.93
C MET A 306 3.69 10.33 1.48
N HIS A 307 3.91 10.39 2.80
CA HIS A 307 5.18 9.98 3.41
C HIS A 307 5.43 8.46 3.32
N SER A 308 4.38 7.64 3.26
CA SER A 308 4.51 6.18 3.13
C SER A 308 4.62 5.68 1.70
N MET A 309 4.22 6.47 0.71
CA MET A 309 3.96 6.01 -0.65
C MET A 309 5.16 5.36 -1.33
N LYS A 310 6.33 6.02 -1.33
CA LYS A 310 7.53 5.43 -1.94
C LYS A 310 7.98 4.14 -1.25
N GLY A 311 7.72 3.99 0.05
CA GLY A 311 7.93 2.71 0.76
C GLY A 311 7.09 1.58 0.23
N ILE A 312 5.80 1.85 0.06
CA ILE A 312 4.87 0.89 -0.51
C ILE A 312 5.23 0.61 -1.97
N PHE A 313 5.75 1.59 -2.72
CA PHE A 313 6.25 1.35 -4.06
C PHE A 313 7.46 0.40 -4.07
N GLY A 314 8.43 0.61 -3.18
CA GLY A 314 9.56 -0.29 -3.00
C GLY A 314 9.15 -1.73 -2.68
N GLN A 315 8.18 -1.90 -1.76
CA GLN A 315 7.59 -3.21 -1.43
C GLN A 315 7.00 -3.91 -2.67
N ASN A 316 6.18 -3.19 -3.43
CA ASN A 316 5.57 -3.72 -4.65
C ASN A 316 6.61 -4.15 -5.71
N LEU A 317 7.73 -3.43 -5.80
CA LEU A 317 8.84 -3.78 -6.67
C LEU A 317 9.59 -5.04 -6.19
N VAL A 318 9.74 -5.21 -4.87
CA VAL A 318 10.30 -6.43 -4.28
C VAL A 318 9.40 -7.63 -4.58
N ASP A 319 8.09 -7.49 -4.40
CA ASP A 319 7.14 -8.57 -4.73
C ASP A 319 7.12 -8.89 -6.24
N THR A 320 7.28 -7.87 -7.08
CA THR A 320 7.43 -8.05 -8.53
C THR A 320 8.63 -8.92 -8.89
N ILE A 321 9.77 -8.76 -8.21
CA ILE A 321 10.96 -9.62 -8.44
C ILE A 321 10.63 -11.08 -8.14
N LYS A 322 9.89 -11.34 -7.04
CA LYS A 322 9.57 -12.70 -6.59
C LYS A 322 8.75 -13.49 -7.62
N VAL A 323 7.88 -12.82 -8.39
CA VAL A 323 6.96 -13.47 -9.34
C VAL A 323 7.31 -13.21 -10.81
N ALA A 324 8.16 -12.23 -11.10
CA ALA A 324 8.71 -11.96 -12.44
C ALA A 324 10.23 -11.76 -12.39
N PRO A 325 11.04 -12.82 -12.12
CA PRO A 325 12.47 -12.66 -11.83
C PRO A 325 13.30 -12.03 -12.94
N TYR A 326 12.84 -12.04 -14.19
CA TYR A 326 13.52 -11.36 -15.30
C TYR A 326 13.63 -9.84 -15.11
N THR A 327 12.80 -9.25 -14.24
CA THR A 327 12.80 -7.81 -13.93
C THR A 327 13.88 -7.41 -12.91
N SER A 328 14.49 -8.40 -12.22
CA SER A 328 15.39 -8.19 -11.07
C SER A 328 16.51 -7.19 -11.35
N SER A 329 17.18 -7.29 -12.49
CA SER A 329 18.32 -6.41 -12.78
C SER A 329 17.93 -4.93 -12.83
N ASN A 330 16.75 -4.61 -13.38
CA ASN A 330 16.30 -3.23 -13.50
C ASN A 330 15.79 -2.69 -12.16
N ILE A 331 15.03 -3.51 -11.44
CA ILE A 331 14.46 -3.14 -10.15
C ILE A 331 15.56 -3.01 -9.10
N LEU A 332 16.42 -4.03 -8.92
CA LEU A 332 17.49 -3.99 -7.93
C LEU A 332 18.45 -2.81 -8.15
N LYS A 333 18.69 -2.40 -9.41
CA LYS A 333 19.52 -1.24 -9.69
C LYS A 333 19.01 0.03 -9.00
N VAL A 334 17.72 0.33 -9.13
CA VAL A 334 17.13 1.52 -8.52
C VAL A 334 16.90 1.35 -7.02
N LEU A 335 16.51 0.15 -6.56
CA LEU A 335 16.33 -0.14 -5.14
C LEU A 335 17.65 0.00 -4.36
N THR A 336 18.77 -0.52 -4.88
CA THR A 336 20.09 -0.37 -4.26
C THR A 336 20.49 1.11 -4.15
N SER A 337 20.41 1.85 -5.26
CA SER A 337 20.81 3.26 -5.29
C SER A 337 19.99 4.11 -4.33
N THR A 338 18.67 3.87 -4.22
CA THR A 338 17.84 4.61 -3.29
C THR A 338 18.04 4.17 -1.84
N ALA A 339 18.43 2.92 -1.59
CA ALA A 339 18.66 2.41 -0.23
C ALA A 339 19.95 3.00 0.35
N GLU A 340 21.01 3.11 -0.45
CA GLU A 340 22.24 3.83 -0.08
C GLU A 340 21.92 5.29 0.27
N ALA A 341 21.22 6.00 -0.62
CA ALA A 341 20.82 7.39 -0.40
C ALA A 341 19.92 7.56 0.85
N ALA A 342 19.00 6.63 1.09
CA ALA A 342 18.15 6.67 2.27
C ALA A 342 18.94 6.41 3.56
N ALA A 343 19.88 5.45 3.56
CA ALA A 343 20.72 5.15 4.70
C ALA A 343 21.62 6.35 5.07
N ASP A 344 22.19 7.02 4.06
CA ASP A 344 23.00 8.22 4.25
C ASP A 344 22.19 9.39 4.84
N ALA A 345 20.93 9.54 4.42
CA ALA A 345 20.04 10.58 4.93
C ALA A 345 19.46 10.25 6.32
N CYS A 346 19.35 8.96 6.66
CA CYS A 346 18.80 8.47 7.91
C CYS A 346 19.78 8.59 9.09
N SER A 347 19.24 8.67 10.29
CA SER A 347 19.96 8.51 11.55
C SER A 347 19.39 7.35 12.36
N SER A 348 20.01 7.03 13.49
CA SER A 348 19.52 5.96 14.39
C SER A 348 18.17 6.25 15.04
N THR A 349 17.67 7.49 14.99
CA THR A 349 16.42 7.90 15.66
C THR A 349 15.40 8.55 14.73
N ALA A 350 15.80 8.94 13.53
CA ALA A 350 14.94 9.60 12.56
C ALA A 350 15.51 9.45 11.16
N CYS A 351 14.63 9.33 10.18
CA CYS A 351 14.99 9.52 8.78
C CYS A 351 14.26 10.79 8.27
N PRO A 352 14.71 11.46 7.18
CA PRO A 352 13.98 12.52 6.47
C PRO A 352 13.31 12.02 5.17
N LEU A 353 12.17 12.59 4.75
CA LEU A 353 11.46 12.13 3.55
C LEU A 353 12.36 12.20 2.29
N ALA A 354 13.12 13.29 2.14
CA ALA A 354 14.00 13.48 1.00
C ALA A 354 15.37 12.82 1.21
N TRP A 355 15.81 12.00 0.24
CA TRP A 355 17.07 11.24 0.29
C TRP A 355 18.10 11.66 -0.74
N ASN A 356 17.78 12.63 -1.60
CA ASN A 356 18.65 13.12 -2.67
C ASN A 356 19.84 13.97 -2.17
N GLY A 357 20.30 13.74 -0.93
CA GLY A 357 21.19 14.59 -0.15
C GLY A 357 22.22 15.34 -0.99
N THR A 358 22.11 16.67 -1.05
CA THR A 358 23.17 17.53 -1.56
C THR A 358 24.43 17.39 -0.69
N ASP A 359 25.17 16.27 -0.79
CA ASP A 359 26.60 16.18 -1.13
C ASP A 359 27.09 14.70 -1.27
N THR A 360 27.98 14.50 -2.24
CA THR A 360 29.00 13.44 -2.41
C THR A 360 28.68 11.98 -2.84
N ASP A 361 29.24 11.65 -4.03
CA ASP A 361 29.81 10.39 -4.52
C ASP A 361 28.99 9.08 -4.46
N THR A 362 28.36 8.73 -5.58
CA THR A 362 27.78 7.40 -5.81
C THR A 362 28.84 6.38 -6.24
N LYS A 363 29.20 5.48 -5.32
CA LYS A 363 29.76 4.17 -5.67
C LYS A 363 28.65 3.27 -6.21
N THR A 364 28.96 2.46 -7.22
CA THR A 364 28.01 1.60 -7.93
C THR A 364 28.07 0.14 -7.47
N GLY A 365 26.89 -0.43 -7.20
CA GLY A 365 26.55 -1.84 -7.40
C GLY A 365 26.80 -2.80 -6.22
N GLY A 366 25.72 -3.14 -5.50
CA GLY A 366 25.59 -4.25 -4.54
C GLY A 366 24.13 -4.75 -4.49
N GLY A 367 23.92 -5.99 -4.01
CA GLY A 367 22.65 -6.71 -4.12
C GLY A 367 21.91 -6.84 -2.79
N LEU A 368 20.58 -6.81 -2.85
CA LEU A 368 19.65 -6.85 -1.73
C LEU A 368 19.28 -8.30 -1.33
N LEU A 369 18.84 -8.54 -0.08
CA LEU A 369 18.33 -9.80 0.46
C LEU A 369 17.21 -10.41 -0.39
N VAL A 370 16.55 -9.60 -1.22
CA VAL A 370 15.53 -10.02 -2.20
C VAL A 370 15.99 -11.21 -3.05
N GLY A 371 17.27 -11.30 -3.40
CA GLY A 371 17.83 -12.41 -4.18
C GLY A 371 17.94 -13.75 -3.44
N LYS A 372 17.77 -13.76 -2.11
CA LYS A 372 17.80 -14.93 -1.23
C LYS A 372 16.44 -15.23 -0.58
N ALA A 373 15.47 -14.35 -0.77
CA ALA A 373 14.13 -14.48 -0.22
C ALA A 373 13.39 -15.67 -0.85
N ALA A 374 12.72 -16.48 -0.03
CA ALA A 374 11.91 -17.58 -0.53
C ALA A 374 10.78 -17.06 -1.43
N ALA A 375 10.44 -17.82 -2.49
CA ALA A 375 9.31 -17.51 -3.34
C ALA A 375 8.00 -17.54 -2.52
N PRO A 376 7.04 -16.64 -2.78
CA PRO A 376 5.74 -16.65 -2.12
C PRO A 376 5.03 -18.00 -2.30
N VAL A 377 4.55 -18.58 -1.20
CA VAL A 377 3.83 -19.86 -1.21
C VAL A 377 2.47 -19.71 -1.90
N THR A 378 1.91 -20.82 -2.34
CA THR A 378 0.53 -20.96 -2.79
C THR A 378 -0.17 -21.98 -1.89
N GLU A 379 -1.49 -22.13 -1.98
CA GLU A 379 -2.19 -23.23 -1.29
C GLU A 379 -1.58 -24.59 -1.63
N ALA A 380 -1.12 -24.76 -2.88
CA ALA A 380 -0.50 -25.99 -3.35
C ALA A 380 0.95 -26.21 -2.85
N THR A 381 1.67 -25.17 -2.42
CA THR A 381 3.10 -25.24 -2.07
C THR A 381 3.40 -24.97 -0.59
N GLY A 382 2.39 -25.06 0.27
CA GLY A 382 2.55 -24.98 1.73
C GLY A 382 1.91 -23.75 2.38
N GLY A 383 1.13 -22.97 1.63
CA GLY A 383 0.21 -22.00 2.20
C GLY A 383 -0.84 -22.71 3.07
N SER A 384 -1.00 -22.26 4.31
CA SER A 384 -2.02 -22.80 5.21
C SER A 384 -3.42 -22.32 4.77
N GLY A 385 -4.05 -23.06 3.85
CA GLY A 385 -5.41 -22.79 3.35
C GLY A 385 -6.32 -24.02 3.45
N SER A 386 -7.31 -23.97 4.36
CA SER A 386 -8.65 -24.58 4.19
C SER A 386 -9.44 -24.53 5.51
N ASN A 387 -10.43 -23.63 5.58
CA ASN A 387 -11.75 -24.02 6.06
C ASN A 387 -12.78 -23.40 5.11
N SER A 388 -12.88 -23.98 3.91
CA SER A 388 -13.94 -23.68 2.95
C SER A 388 -15.27 -24.22 3.47
N SER A 389 -15.94 -23.47 4.35
CA SER A 389 -17.39 -23.60 4.53
C SER A 389 -18.07 -22.94 3.33
N GLY A 390 -18.19 -23.70 2.24
CA GLY A 390 -18.94 -23.28 1.07
C GLY A 390 -20.40 -23.00 1.44
N THR A 391 -20.85 -21.77 1.21
CA THR A 391 -22.27 -21.49 0.99
C THR A 391 -22.45 -21.19 -0.48
N ALA A 392 -22.45 -22.25 -1.28
CA ALA A 392 -22.96 -22.17 -2.65
C ALA A 392 -24.48 -22.01 -2.57
N THR A 393 -25.00 -20.79 -2.67
CA THR A 393 -26.40 -20.59 -3.06
C THR A 393 -26.52 -20.91 -4.55
N GLY A 394 -26.69 -22.20 -4.85
CA GLY A 394 -27.22 -22.64 -6.12
C GLY A 394 -28.68 -22.22 -6.23
N VAL A 395 -29.04 -21.53 -7.30
CA VAL A 395 -30.43 -21.47 -7.74
C VAL A 395 -30.46 -21.90 -9.20
N SER A 396 -30.99 -23.10 -9.42
CA SER A 396 -31.35 -23.64 -10.72
C SER A 396 -32.64 -24.45 -10.56
N GLY A 397 -33.74 -23.92 -11.12
CA GLY A 397 -35.01 -24.62 -11.39
C GLY A 397 -35.87 -24.97 -10.16
N THR A 398 -37.20 -24.99 -10.16
CA THR A 398 -38.20 -24.98 -11.24
C THR A 398 -39.56 -24.69 -10.58
N SER A 399 -40.49 -24.15 -11.37
CA SER A 399 -41.90 -23.85 -11.11
C SER A 399 -42.61 -24.67 -10.02
N ASN A 400 -43.31 -23.98 -9.12
CA ASN A 400 -44.62 -24.42 -8.66
C ASN A 400 -45.56 -23.23 -8.41
N ASN A 401 -46.74 -23.39 -8.97
CA ASN A 401 -47.85 -22.45 -9.02
C ASN A 401 -48.61 -22.48 -7.70
N SER A 402 -48.71 -21.35 -7.01
CA SER A 402 -49.76 -21.13 -6.01
C SER A 402 -49.99 -19.64 -5.81
N SER A 403 -51.13 -19.20 -6.35
CA SER A 403 -51.76 -17.91 -6.20
C SER A 403 -52.15 -17.61 -4.76
N THR A 404 -51.70 -16.49 -4.22
CA THR A 404 -52.47 -15.72 -3.22
C THR A 404 -52.08 -14.26 -3.28
N SER A 405 -53.06 -13.43 -3.61
CA SER A 405 -53.05 -11.98 -3.70
C SER A 405 -52.75 -11.28 -2.36
N GLY A 406 -52.02 -10.17 -2.42
CA GLY A 406 -51.86 -9.25 -1.28
C GLY A 406 -50.87 -8.11 -1.53
N SER A 407 -51.30 -7.08 -2.28
CA SER A 407 -50.84 -5.69 -2.12
C SER A 407 -51.94 -4.91 -1.37
N PRO A 408 -51.74 -3.69 -0.82
CA PRO A 408 -50.67 -2.69 -1.06
C PRO A 408 -50.04 -2.18 0.28
N THR A 409 -49.02 -1.33 0.35
CA THR A 409 -49.12 0.15 0.18
C THR A 409 -47.75 0.83 0.17
N SER A 410 -47.66 1.79 -0.74
CA SER A 410 -46.66 2.85 -0.90
C SER A 410 -46.66 3.89 0.23
N SER A 411 -45.48 4.39 0.58
CA SER A 411 -45.31 5.79 1.01
C SER A 411 -43.92 6.28 0.62
N GLY A 412 -43.84 7.04 -0.46
CA GLY A 412 -42.68 7.86 -0.80
C GLY A 412 -42.79 9.28 -0.23
N THR A 413 -41.82 10.10 -0.66
CA THR A 413 -41.70 11.58 -0.58
C THR A 413 -40.77 12.08 0.54
N PRO A 414 -39.95 13.15 0.34
CA PRO A 414 -39.21 13.59 -0.86
C PRO A 414 -37.71 13.88 -0.60
N ALA A 415 -36.95 14.00 -1.69
CA ALA A 415 -35.64 14.66 -1.73
C ALA A 415 -35.76 16.19 -1.55
N PRO A 416 -34.74 16.87 -0.97
CA PRO A 416 -34.56 18.30 -1.16
C PRO A 416 -33.51 18.58 -2.25
N THR A 417 -33.90 19.40 -3.22
CA THR A 417 -33.06 19.99 -4.25
C THR A 417 -32.45 21.33 -3.81
N THR A 418 -31.15 21.45 -4.09
CA THR A 418 -30.40 22.61 -4.64
C THR A 418 -30.01 23.83 -3.82
N THR A 419 -28.73 24.19 -4.08
CA THR A 419 -28.06 25.50 -4.23
C THR A 419 -27.53 26.25 -3.01
N GLY A 420 -26.21 26.40 -2.99
CA GLY A 420 -25.48 27.35 -2.15
C GLY A 420 -23.97 27.16 -2.20
N ASN A 421 -23.33 27.49 -3.33
CA ASN A 421 -21.87 27.66 -3.39
C ASN A 421 -21.48 28.86 -2.52
N ALA A 422 -20.53 28.66 -1.60
CA ALA A 422 -19.61 29.70 -1.15
C ALA A 422 -18.33 29.05 -0.61
N ALA A 423 -17.22 29.34 -1.30
CA ALA A 423 -15.88 29.14 -0.77
C ALA A 423 -15.70 29.95 0.51
N VAL A 424 -15.17 29.33 1.56
CA VAL A 424 -14.49 30.05 2.66
C VAL A 424 -13.27 29.23 3.09
N ALA A 425 -12.11 29.73 2.69
CA ALA A 425 -10.85 29.51 3.38
C ALA A 425 -10.89 30.19 4.75
N LEU A 426 -10.29 29.57 5.76
CA LEU A 426 -9.68 30.11 7.00
C LEU A 426 -9.45 28.90 7.92
N GLY A 427 -8.27 28.58 8.44
CA GLY A 427 -7.08 29.38 8.66
C GLY A 427 -6.53 29.03 10.06
N SER A 428 -5.48 28.20 10.07
CA SER A 428 -4.37 28.18 11.04
C SER A 428 -4.62 28.40 12.54
N GLN A 429 -4.19 27.43 13.36
CA GLN A 429 -3.24 27.75 14.43
C GLN A 429 -2.11 26.72 14.48
N MET A 430 -0.90 27.29 14.44
CA MET A 430 0.40 26.64 14.51
C MET A 430 0.61 25.99 15.88
N GLY A 431 0.90 24.69 15.88
CA GLY A 431 1.72 24.07 16.91
C GLY A 431 3.11 23.84 16.31
N MET A 432 4.02 24.78 16.52
CA MET A 432 5.44 24.62 16.22
C MET A 432 6.02 23.67 17.27
N GLY A 433 5.87 22.36 17.05
CA GLY A 433 6.31 21.34 17.98
C GLY A 433 6.54 20.03 17.24
N GLY A 434 7.79 19.78 16.87
CA GLY A 434 8.33 18.47 16.50
C GLY A 434 7.45 17.59 15.61
N VAL A 435 7.28 17.95 14.34
CA VAL A 435 6.85 16.98 13.32
C VAL A 435 8.05 16.09 13.04
N VAL A 436 8.19 15.02 13.83
CA VAL A 436 9.07 13.89 13.50
C VAL A 436 8.43 13.24 12.28
N ALA A 437 9.00 13.55 11.11
CA ALA A 437 8.60 12.97 9.85
C ALA A 437 8.72 11.45 9.97
N PHE A 438 7.63 10.76 9.67
CA PHE A 438 7.66 9.31 9.48
C PHE A 438 8.47 9.07 8.22
N VAL A 439 9.66 8.50 8.37
CA VAL A 439 10.43 8.13 7.21
C VAL A 439 11.20 6.88 7.46
N GLY A 440 11.27 6.12 6.39
CA GLY A 440 11.93 4.84 6.35
C GLY A 440 10.95 3.70 6.24
N SER A 441 9.82 3.80 5.52
CA SER A 441 9.23 2.60 4.90
C SER A 441 10.01 2.18 3.65
N MET A 442 11.22 2.71 3.43
CA MET A 442 12.06 2.41 2.27
C MET A 442 13.50 2.05 2.66
N ALA A 443 14.07 2.65 3.70
CA ALA A 443 15.46 2.37 4.07
C ALA A 443 15.70 0.90 4.50
N TRP A 444 14.65 0.13 4.82
CA TRP A 444 14.76 -1.28 5.19
C TRP A 444 13.89 -2.24 4.40
N LEU A 445 12.80 -1.77 3.81
CA LEU A 445 11.98 -2.58 2.89
C LEU A 445 12.65 -2.81 1.54
N MET A 446 13.75 -2.10 1.29
CA MET A 446 14.56 -2.21 0.09
C MET A 446 15.95 -2.73 0.39
N LEU A 447 16.10 -3.51 1.46
CA LEU A 447 17.33 -4.23 1.78
C LEU A 447 17.14 -5.73 1.83
#